data_AF-A0AAN9BPZ2-F1
#
_entry.id   AF-A0AAN9BPZ2-F1
#
_cell.length_a   1.000
_cell.length_b   1.000
_cell.length_c   1.000
_cell.angle_alpha   90.00
_cell.angle_beta   90.00
_cell.angle_gamma   90.00
#
_symmetry.space_group_name_H-M   'P 1'
#
loop_
_entity.id
_entity.type
_entity.pdbx_description
1 polymer ?
#
loop_
_entity_poly.entity_id
_entity_poly.type
_entity_poly.pdbx_seq_one_letter_code
_entity_poly.pdbx_strand_id
1 'polypeptide(L)'
;MTHMRFDDKSTRNARRERDVFAPFRDVWDKFQKSLKSHYIPGPLLTVDEQLVPFRGRCSFLQYLPSKPDRYGMKVFWIADAEQNFPLYGVPYLGRPAGQERQVNLGRNIAVELATPFFKSGRNVTCDNFFTDLTLSETLLKNGMTLVGTVRANKRFLPDSLKTKKHLALNDSEFSFTADATVVRYQSNKKKASFC
;
A
#
# COMPACT_ATOMS: atom_id res chain seq x y z
N MET A 1 30.02 -6.74 -14.16
CA MET A 1 29.08 -5.84 -14.85
C MET A 1 29.12 -4.46 -14.21
N THR A 2 30.02 -3.56 -14.64
CA THR A 2 30.33 -2.27 -13.94
C THR A 2 29.88 -1.01 -14.69
N HIS A 3 29.58 -1.13 -15.99
CA HIS A 3 29.34 0.00 -16.89
C HIS A 3 27.87 0.20 -17.30
N MET A 4 26.95 -0.63 -16.80
CA MET A 4 25.52 -0.49 -17.10
C MET A 4 24.97 0.83 -16.52
N ARG A 5 24.29 1.62 -17.34
CA ARG A 5 23.65 2.90 -16.96
C ARG A 5 22.26 2.95 -17.58
N PHE A 6 21.34 3.61 -16.89
CA PHE A 6 19.93 3.71 -17.26
C PHE A 6 19.48 5.16 -17.47
N ASP A 7 20.45 6.07 -17.57
CA ASP A 7 20.20 7.50 -17.43
C ASP A 7 21.30 8.33 -18.09
N ASP A 8 20.92 9.47 -18.68
CA ASP A 8 21.87 10.43 -19.24
C ASP A 8 22.59 11.21 -18.13
N LYS A 9 23.91 11.04 -18.06
CA LYS A 9 24.77 11.70 -17.07
C LYS A 9 24.76 13.22 -17.22
N SER A 10 24.57 13.75 -18.44
CA SER A 10 24.65 15.19 -18.71
C SER A 10 23.54 15.99 -18.01
N THR A 11 22.34 15.41 -17.89
CA THR A 11 21.16 16.06 -17.29
C THR A 11 20.84 15.58 -15.87
N ARG A 12 21.56 14.57 -15.36
CA ARG A 12 21.24 13.88 -14.10
C ARG A 12 21.21 14.80 -12.89
N ASN A 13 22.17 15.71 -12.75
CA ASN A 13 22.28 16.54 -11.54
C ASN A 13 21.05 17.43 -11.37
N ALA A 14 20.63 18.12 -12.44
CA ALA A 14 19.42 18.96 -12.43
C ALA A 14 18.15 18.16 -12.14
N ARG A 15 18.02 16.93 -12.67
CA ARG A 15 16.86 16.06 -12.38
C ARG A 15 16.87 15.55 -10.93
N ARG A 16 18.04 15.24 -10.37
CA ARG A 16 18.17 14.75 -8.98
C ARG A 16 17.77 15.77 -7.92
N GLU A 17 17.81 17.06 -8.23
CA GLU A 17 17.29 18.11 -7.35
C GLU A 17 15.78 17.99 -7.13
N ARG A 18 15.06 17.39 -8.08
CA ARG A 18 13.60 17.24 -8.05
C ARG A 18 13.16 15.80 -7.81
N ASP A 19 13.93 14.84 -8.30
CA ASP A 19 13.65 13.41 -8.20
C ASP A 19 14.92 12.63 -7.87
N VAL A 20 15.04 12.19 -6.61
CA VAL A 20 16.19 11.38 -6.16
C VAL A 20 16.26 10.02 -6.88
N PHE A 21 15.17 9.58 -7.52
CA PHE A 21 15.09 8.37 -8.33
C PHE A 21 15.40 8.59 -9.81
N ALA A 22 15.73 9.82 -10.23
CA ALA A 22 16.05 10.17 -11.61
C ALA A 22 17.00 9.19 -12.33
N PRO A 23 18.06 8.63 -11.69
CA PRO A 23 18.96 7.68 -12.36
C PRO A 23 18.31 6.37 -12.85
N PHE A 24 17.08 6.07 -12.44
CA PHE A 24 16.33 4.89 -12.86
C PHE A 24 14.88 5.19 -13.29
N ARG A 25 14.47 6.47 -13.24
CA ARG A 25 13.08 6.90 -13.49
C ARG A 25 12.57 6.45 -14.86
N ASP A 26 13.33 6.70 -15.92
CA ASP A 26 12.89 6.40 -17.28
C ASP A 26 12.68 4.90 -17.51
N VAL A 27 13.53 4.06 -16.89
CA VAL A 27 13.39 2.60 -16.97
C VAL A 27 12.18 2.13 -16.17
N TRP A 28 11.98 2.68 -14.97
CA TRP A 28 10.82 2.39 -14.15
C TRP A 28 9.52 2.73 -14.86
N ASP A 29 9.42 3.93 -15.45
CA ASP A 29 8.21 4.38 -16.13
C ASP A 29 7.91 3.54 -17.38
N LYS A 30 8.95 3.14 -18.14
CA LYS A 30 8.82 2.17 -19.23
C LYS A 30 8.34 0.81 -18.75
N PHE A 31 8.89 0.32 -17.64
CA PHE A 31 8.47 -0.94 -17.04
C PHE A 31 6.99 -0.88 -16.62
N GLN A 32 6.57 0.17 -15.92
CA GLN A 32 5.18 0.37 -15.50
C GLN A 32 4.22 0.46 -16.69
N LYS A 33 4.63 1.14 -17.76
CA LYS A 33 3.84 1.21 -19.00
C LYS A 33 3.67 -0.17 -19.62
N SER A 34 4.73 -0.99 -19.61
CA SER A 34 4.68 -2.36 -20.13
C SER A 34 3.72 -3.24 -19.33
N LEU A 35 3.72 -3.15 -18.00
CA LEU A 35 2.79 -3.92 -17.16
C LEU A 35 1.32 -3.64 -17.56
N LYS A 36 0.99 -2.36 -17.74
CA LYS A 36 -0.37 -1.91 -18.09
C LYS A 36 -0.80 -2.32 -19.50
N SER A 37 0.12 -2.43 -20.46
CA SER A 37 -0.22 -2.74 -21.86
C SER A 37 -0.36 -4.23 -22.15
N HIS A 38 0.16 -5.10 -21.29
CA HIS A 38 0.25 -6.55 -21.57
C HIS A 38 -0.64 -7.41 -20.67
N TYR A 39 -1.34 -6.82 -19.71
CA TYR A 39 -2.16 -7.58 -18.77
C TYR A 39 -3.40 -6.81 -18.32
N ILE A 40 -4.55 -7.48 -18.36
CA ILE A 40 -5.82 -6.99 -17.81
C ILE A 40 -6.09 -7.79 -16.53
N PRO A 41 -6.12 -7.16 -15.35
CA PRO A 41 -6.29 -7.89 -14.10
C PRO A 41 -7.69 -8.46 -13.92
N GLY A 42 -7.77 -9.51 -13.10
CA GLY A 42 -9.02 -10.08 -12.62
C GLY A 42 -9.79 -9.15 -11.68
N PRO A 43 -10.86 -9.65 -11.03
CA PRO A 43 -11.73 -8.85 -10.18
C PRO A 43 -11.09 -8.45 -8.83
N LEU A 44 -10.05 -9.18 -8.40
CA LEU A 44 -9.43 -9.04 -7.07
C LEU A 44 -8.02 -8.46 -7.18
N LEU A 45 -7.82 -7.30 -6.56
CA LEU A 45 -6.53 -6.62 -6.47
C LEU A 45 -6.02 -6.66 -5.03
N THR A 46 -4.72 -6.61 -4.85
CA THR A 46 -4.08 -6.50 -3.53
C THR A 46 -3.09 -5.35 -3.49
N VAL A 47 -3.05 -4.61 -2.38
CA VAL A 47 -2.07 -3.54 -2.11
C VAL A 47 -1.19 -3.95 -0.95
N ASP A 48 0.12 -3.95 -1.18
CA ASP A 48 1.12 -4.28 -0.17
C ASP A 48 2.48 -3.61 -0.50
N GLU A 49 3.47 -3.87 0.35
CA GLU A 49 4.83 -3.39 0.24
C GLU A 49 5.85 -4.50 -0.02
N GLN A 50 6.77 -4.21 -0.93
CA GLN A 50 7.95 -5.00 -1.18
C GLN A 50 9.20 -4.25 -0.70
N LEU A 51 10.13 -4.99 -0.11
CA LEU A 51 11.46 -4.48 0.22
C LEU A 51 12.48 -5.18 -0.68
N VAL A 52 13.11 -4.42 -1.59
CA VAL A 52 14.18 -4.92 -2.46
C VAL A 52 15.50 -4.83 -1.68
N PRO A 53 16.12 -5.96 -1.29
CA PRO A 53 17.30 -5.94 -0.41
C PRO A 53 18.45 -5.14 -1.01
N PHE A 54 18.95 -4.15 -0.26
CA PHE A 54 20.11 -3.35 -0.67
C PHE A 54 20.77 -2.73 0.56
N ARG A 55 22.10 -2.81 0.62
CA ARG A 55 22.91 -2.29 1.74
C ARG A 55 23.94 -1.22 1.32
N GLY A 56 23.96 -0.85 0.03
CA GLY A 56 24.86 0.20 -0.47
C GLY A 56 24.37 1.61 -0.12
N ARG A 57 25.12 2.63 -0.52
CA ARG A 57 24.72 4.03 -0.30
C ARG A 57 23.55 4.41 -1.21
N CYS A 58 22.38 4.60 -0.62
CA CYS A 58 21.18 5.11 -1.29
C CYS A 58 20.36 5.93 -0.29
N SER A 59 19.93 7.14 -0.70
CA SER A 59 19.31 8.12 0.19
C SER A 59 17.90 7.74 0.66
N PHE A 60 17.25 6.78 0.00
CA PHE A 60 15.89 6.34 0.29
C PHE A 60 15.81 4.89 0.79
N LEU A 61 16.92 4.35 1.29
CA LEU A 61 16.90 3.06 1.98
C LEU A 61 15.98 3.09 3.20
N GLN A 62 15.20 2.02 3.34
CA GLN A 62 14.31 1.80 4.47
C GLN A 62 14.80 0.65 5.33
N TYR A 63 14.59 0.80 6.64
CA TYR A 63 14.76 -0.28 7.61
C TYR A 63 13.40 -0.84 8.00
N LEU A 64 13.14 -2.12 7.73
CA LEU A 64 11.93 -2.83 8.16
C LEU A 64 12.33 -4.02 9.06
N PRO A 65 12.19 -3.90 10.39
CA PRO A 65 12.61 -4.94 11.33
C PRO A 65 11.95 -6.30 11.13
N SER A 66 10.73 -6.31 10.60
CA SER A 66 9.90 -7.51 10.41
C SER A 66 10.23 -8.31 9.15
N LYS A 67 11.05 -7.77 8.23
CA LYS A 67 11.42 -8.46 6.99
C LYS A 67 12.75 -9.22 7.17
N PRO A 68 12.96 -10.37 6.48
CA PRO A 68 14.20 -11.15 6.59
C PRO A 68 15.45 -10.31 6.29
N ASP A 69 15.44 -9.63 5.14
CA ASP A 69 16.39 -8.57 4.83
C ASP A 69 15.86 -7.24 5.34
N ARG A 70 16.41 -6.78 6.46
CA ARG A 70 15.89 -5.60 7.15
C ARG A 70 16.16 -4.27 6.44
N TYR A 71 17.07 -4.23 5.46
CA TYR A 71 17.47 -3.00 4.76
C TYR A 71 17.25 -3.15 3.25
N GLY A 72 16.59 -2.18 2.65
CA GLY A 72 16.36 -2.18 1.21
C GLY A 72 15.60 -0.98 0.68
N MET A 73 15.35 -0.99 -0.62
CA MET A 73 14.48 -0.02 -1.28
C MET A 73 13.03 -0.48 -1.15
N LYS A 74 12.19 0.32 -0.50
CA LYS A 74 10.77 0.00 -0.33
C LYS A 74 9.99 0.42 -1.57
N VAL A 75 9.14 -0.46 -2.08
CA VAL A 75 8.20 -0.20 -3.18
C VAL A 75 6.81 -0.61 -2.72
N PHE A 76 5.83 0.25 -2.91
CA PHE A 76 4.42 -0.10 -2.72
C PHE A 76 3.85 -0.59 -4.04
N TRP A 77 3.07 -1.66 -4.01
CA TRP A 77 2.52 -2.30 -5.20
C TRP A 77 1.01 -2.44 -5.09
N ILE A 78 0.35 -2.33 -6.24
CA ILE A 78 -0.93 -2.99 -6.47
C ILE A 78 -0.72 -4.13 -7.46
N ALA A 79 -1.25 -5.29 -7.14
CA ALA A 79 -1.09 -6.52 -7.91
C ALA A 79 -2.43 -7.23 -8.08
N ASP A 80 -2.51 -8.08 -9.10
CA ASP A 80 -3.59 -9.06 -9.24
C ASP A 80 -3.42 -10.12 -8.15
N ALA A 81 -4.45 -10.32 -7.33
CA ALA A 81 -4.39 -11.19 -6.16
C ALA A 81 -4.41 -12.68 -6.53
N GLU A 82 -4.98 -13.04 -7.67
CA GLU A 82 -5.12 -14.45 -8.09
C GLU A 82 -3.93 -14.89 -8.93
N GLN A 83 -3.47 -14.03 -9.84
CA GLN A 83 -2.37 -14.32 -10.76
C GLN A 83 -1.00 -13.86 -10.24
N ASN A 84 -0.95 -13.20 -9.08
CA ASN A 84 0.27 -12.65 -8.49
C ASN A 84 1.04 -11.70 -9.43
N PHE A 85 0.33 -10.98 -10.30
CA PHE A 85 0.92 -10.13 -11.32
C PHE A 85 1.01 -8.67 -10.85
N PRO A 86 2.20 -8.04 -10.83
CA PRO A 86 2.33 -6.63 -10.45
C PRO A 86 1.72 -5.72 -11.51
N LEU A 87 0.89 -4.77 -11.11
CA LEU A 87 0.15 -3.91 -12.04
C LEU A 87 0.69 -2.49 -12.07
N TYR A 88 0.97 -1.94 -10.89
CA TYR A 88 1.51 -0.59 -10.72
C TYR A 88 2.23 -0.49 -9.38
N GLY A 89 3.36 0.22 -9.36
CA GLY A 89 4.22 0.34 -8.20
C GLY A 89 4.77 1.75 -8.00
N VAL A 90 4.90 2.13 -6.75
CA VAL A 90 5.40 3.45 -6.32
C VAL A 90 6.61 3.25 -5.41
N PRO A 91 7.84 3.57 -5.86
CA PRO A 91 9.02 3.55 -5.02
C PRO A 91 8.88 4.57 -3.88
N TYR A 92 9.15 4.15 -2.64
CA TYR A 92 9.16 5.04 -1.51
C TYR A 92 10.51 5.75 -1.40
N LEU A 93 10.52 7.03 -1.74
CA LEU A 93 11.73 7.85 -1.82
C LEU A 93 12.07 8.58 -0.50
N GLY A 94 11.40 8.20 0.59
CA GLY A 94 11.54 8.86 1.88
C GLY A 94 10.85 10.24 1.92
N ARG A 95 11.16 10.99 2.96
CA ARG A 95 10.65 12.35 3.19
C ARG A 95 11.60 13.36 2.54
N PRO A 96 11.14 14.24 1.63
CA PRO A 96 11.96 15.33 1.13
C PRO A 96 12.42 16.25 2.25
N ALA A 97 13.63 16.82 2.14
CA ALA A 97 14.15 17.74 3.14
C ALA A 97 13.23 18.97 3.26
N GLY A 98 12.92 19.36 4.51
CA GLY A 98 12.10 20.54 4.80
C GLY A 98 10.58 20.37 4.64
N GLN A 99 10.08 19.25 4.11
CA GLN A 99 8.63 18.99 4.05
C GLN A 99 8.11 18.39 5.35
N GLU A 100 6.85 18.61 5.72
CA GLU A 100 6.24 17.93 6.87
C GLU A 100 5.99 16.44 6.63
N ARG A 101 5.76 15.69 7.71
CA ARG A 101 5.37 14.27 7.60
C ARG A 101 4.01 14.19 6.92
N GLN A 102 3.91 13.40 5.85
CA GLN A 102 2.62 13.13 5.23
C GLN A 102 1.65 12.47 6.21
N VAL A 103 0.48 13.07 6.33
CA VAL A 103 -0.66 12.50 7.07
C VAL A 103 -1.28 11.40 6.21
N ASN A 104 -1.56 10.25 6.82
CA ASN A 104 -2.21 9.10 6.17
C ASN A 104 -1.48 8.59 4.91
N LEU A 105 -0.14 8.48 4.96
CA LEU A 105 0.70 7.97 3.88
C LEU A 105 0.13 6.69 3.23
N GLY A 106 -0.22 5.68 4.03
CA GLY A 106 -0.78 4.41 3.53
C GLY A 106 -2.03 4.62 2.68
N ARG A 107 -3.00 5.40 3.16
CA ARG A 107 -4.20 5.78 2.40
C ARG A 107 -3.84 6.47 1.08
N ASN A 108 -2.99 7.50 1.13
CA ASN A 108 -2.68 8.30 -0.06
C ASN A 108 -2.03 7.43 -1.15
N ILE A 109 -1.12 6.55 -0.74
CA ILE A 109 -0.47 5.60 -1.66
C ILE A 109 -1.47 4.57 -2.18
N ALA A 110 -2.35 4.03 -1.35
CA ALA A 110 -3.38 3.09 -1.81
C ALA A 110 -4.32 3.72 -2.85
N VAL A 111 -4.70 5.00 -2.67
CA VAL A 111 -5.49 5.76 -3.67
C VAL A 111 -4.69 5.96 -4.95
N GLU A 112 -3.42 6.38 -4.86
CA GLU A 112 -2.54 6.54 -6.03
C GLU A 112 -2.40 5.22 -6.81
N LEU A 113 -2.19 4.12 -6.09
CA LEU A 113 -2.06 2.80 -6.67
C LEU A 113 -3.35 2.32 -7.34
N ALA A 114 -4.51 2.59 -6.74
CA ALA A 114 -5.81 2.17 -7.25
C ALA A 114 -6.34 3.06 -8.39
N THR A 115 -5.87 4.31 -8.53
CA THR A 115 -6.35 5.29 -9.51
C THR A 115 -6.46 4.74 -10.95
N PRO A 116 -5.51 3.96 -11.48
CA PRO A 116 -5.61 3.37 -12.83
C PRO A 116 -6.78 2.38 -13.01
N PHE A 117 -7.37 1.90 -11.92
CA PHE A 117 -8.42 0.87 -11.90
C PHE A 117 -9.79 1.42 -11.46
N PHE A 118 -9.91 2.75 -11.31
CA PHE A 118 -11.20 3.36 -10.98
C PHE A 118 -12.27 3.02 -12.01
N LYS A 119 -13.51 2.92 -11.52
CA LYS A 119 -14.74 2.57 -12.24
C LYS A 119 -14.77 1.16 -12.79
N SER A 120 -13.87 0.28 -12.34
CA SER A 120 -13.80 -1.08 -12.87
C SER A 120 -14.59 -2.12 -12.09
N GLY A 121 -15.22 -1.77 -10.96
CA GLY A 121 -15.93 -2.72 -10.11
C GLY A 121 -15.03 -3.69 -9.34
N ARG A 122 -13.71 -3.49 -9.33
CA ARG A 122 -12.74 -4.40 -8.69
C ARG A 122 -12.71 -4.20 -7.17
N ASN A 123 -12.37 -5.27 -6.46
CA ASN A 123 -12.08 -5.24 -5.03
C ASN A 123 -10.59 -5.03 -4.79
N VAL A 124 -10.24 -4.23 -3.78
CA VAL A 124 -8.87 -4.06 -3.28
C VAL A 124 -8.79 -4.69 -1.89
N THR A 125 -7.88 -5.64 -1.72
CA THR A 125 -7.48 -6.17 -0.41
C THR A 125 -6.20 -5.49 0.07
N CYS A 126 -6.13 -5.06 1.33
CA CYS A 126 -4.89 -4.50 1.90
C CYS A 126 -4.72 -4.79 3.40
N ASP A 127 -3.50 -4.58 3.89
CA ASP A 127 -3.20 -4.70 5.32
C ASP A 127 -3.59 -3.44 6.10
N ASN A 128 -3.43 -3.51 7.43
CA ASN A 128 -3.79 -2.42 8.34
C ASN A 128 -2.94 -1.13 8.22
N PHE A 129 -1.83 -1.15 7.48
CA PHE A 129 -1.07 0.06 7.18
C PHE A 129 -1.83 0.93 6.18
N PHE A 130 -2.57 0.33 5.25
CA PHE A 130 -3.35 1.04 4.24
C PHE A 130 -4.81 1.24 4.67
N THR A 131 -5.42 0.26 5.36
CA THR A 131 -6.86 0.28 5.66
C THR A 131 -7.28 1.48 6.50
N ASP A 132 -8.26 2.23 5.98
CA ASP A 132 -8.91 3.35 6.64
C ASP A 132 -10.33 3.53 6.11
N LEU A 133 -11.26 4.03 6.92
CA LEU A 133 -12.63 4.28 6.47
C LEU A 133 -12.67 5.25 5.29
N THR A 134 -11.83 6.30 5.31
CA THR A 134 -11.77 7.27 4.22
C THR A 134 -11.20 6.68 2.92
N LEU A 135 -10.37 5.62 3.01
CA LEU A 135 -9.93 4.86 1.84
C LEU A 135 -11.12 4.11 1.22
N SER A 136 -11.88 3.40 2.06
CA SER A 136 -13.08 2.65 1.63
C SER A 136 -14.07 3.57 0.91
N GLU A 137 -14.40 4.72 1.50
CA GLU A 137 -15.30 5.71 0.89
C GLU A 137 -14.77 6.25 -0.44
N THR A 138 -13.46 6.49 -0.54
CA THR A 138 -12.83 6.99 -1.77
C THR A 138 -12.90 5.95 -2.88
N LEU A 139 -12.63 4.68 -2.57
CA LEU A 139 -12.73 3.59 -3.55
C LEU A 139 -14.17 3.36 -3.98
N LEU A 140 -15.14 3.38 -3.05
CA LEU A 140 -16.56 3.20 -3.35
C LEU A 140 -17.09 4.30 -4.27
N LYS A 141 -16.77 5.58 -3.99
CA LYS A 141 -17.10 6.71 -4.87
C LYS A 141 -16.51 6.57 -6.27
N ASN A 142 -15.42 5.83 -6.41
CA ASN A 142 -14.77 5.54 -7.68
C ASN A 142 -15.10 4.13 -8.20
N GLY A 143 -16.19 3.50 -7.78
CA GLY A 143 -16.67 2.23 -8.32
C GLY A 143 -15.74 1.04 -8.04
N MET A 144 -15.12 1.02 -6.86
CA MET A 144 -14.28 -0.07 -6.35
C MET A 144 -14.68 -0.39 -4.91
N THR A 145 -14.26 -1.55 -4.40
CA THR A 145 -14.53 -1.93 -3.00
C THR A 145 -13.23 -2.21 -2.24
N LEU A 146 -13.28 -2.18 -0.91
CA LEU A 146 -12.14 -2.41 -0.04
C LEU A 146 -12.43 -3.57 0.92
N VAL A 147 -11.46 -4.45 1.10
CA VAL A 147 -11.38 -5.39 2.23
C VAL A 147 -10.01 -5.21 2.87
N GLY A 148 -9.93 -5.16 4.20
CA GLY A 148 -8.63 -5.05 4.83
C GLY A 148 -8.70 -5.10 6.33
N THR A 149 -7.59 -5.48 6.96
CA THR A 149 -7.53 -5.51 8.42
C THR A 149 -7.46 -4.10 8.98
N VAL A 150 -8.08 -3.87 10.15
CA VAL A 150 -8.14 -2.57 10.81
C VAL A 150 -7.39 -2.64 12.15
N ARG A 151 -6.65 -1.58 12.51
CA ARG A 151 -6.08 -1.49 13.86
C ARG A 151 -7.16 -1.12 14.88
N ALA A 152 -7.20 -1.82 16.01
CA ALA A 152 -8.18 -1.60 17.08
C ALA A 152 -8.22 -0.15 17.63
N ASN A 153 -7.14 0.62 17.46
CA ASN A 153 -7.04 2.00 17.91
C ASN A 153 -7.55 3.04 16.89
N LYS A 154 -8.12 2.61 15.75
CA LYS A 154 -8.69 3.52 14.77
C LYS A 154 -9.93 4.23 15.33
N ARG A 155 -9.98 5.55 15.16
CA ARG A 155 -11.02 6.40 15.75
C ARG A 155 -12.42 6.15 15.17
N PHE A 156 -12.49 5.75 13.91
CA PHE A 156 -13.77 5.48 13.24
C PHE A 156 -14.47 4.21 13.75
N LEU A 157 -13.76 3.33 14.47
CA LEU A 157 -14.39 2.16 15.07
C LEU A 157 -15.33 2.62 16.21
N PRO A 158 -16.57 2.10 16.28
CA PRO A 158 -17.45 2.30 17.43
C PRO A 158 -16.79 1.88 18.73
N ASP A 159 -17.00 2.64 19.81
CA ASP A 159 -16.42 2.31 21.11
C ASP A 159 -17.01 1.02 21.68
N SER A 160 -18.26 0.67 21.33
CA SER A 160 -18.88 -0.63 21.63
C SER A 160 -17.99 -1.79 21.17
N LEU A 161 -17.48 -1.74 19.94
CA LEU A 161 -16.57 -2.76 19.38
C LEU A 161 -15.20 -2.76 20.06
N LYS A 162 -14.73 -1.62 20.58
CA LYS A 162 -13.44 -1.53 21.29
C LYS A 162 -13.50 -2.01 22.74
N THR A 163 -14.69 -2.10 23.32
CA THR A 163 -14.84 -2.50 24.73
C THR A 163 -14.24 -3.89 24.98
N LYS A 164 -13.64 -4.08 26.15
CA LYS A 164 -13.11 -5.38 26.60
C LYS A 164 -14.20 -6.38 26.98
N LYS A 165 -15.43 -6.23 26.48
CA LYS A 165 -16.45 -7.26 26.63
C LYS A 165 -15.87 -8.55 26.04
N HIS A 166 -15.86 -9.61 26.85
CA HIS A 166 -15.31 -10.89 26.46
C HIS A 166 -16.25 -11.53 25.44
N LEU A 167 -15.94 -11.35 24.16
CA LEU A 167 -16.43 -12.26 23.12
C LEU A 167 -15.89 -13.65 23.43
N ALA A 168 -16.71 -14.67 23.23
CA ALA A 168 -16.25 -16.04 23.34
C ALA A 168 -15.18 -16.32 22.27
N LEU A 169 -14.34 -17.34 22.50
CA LEU A 169 -13.37 -17.74 21.49
C LEU A 169 -14.12 -18.17 20.21
N ASN A 170 -13.63 -17.72 19.05
CA ASN A 170 -14.24 -17.92 17.73
C ASN A 170 -15.60 -17.23 17.53
N ASP A 171 -15.93 -16.26 18.39
CA ASP A 171 -17.12 -15.43 18.24
C ASP A 171 -16.82 -14.14 17.46
N SER A 172 -17.88 -13.54 16.90
CA SER A 172 -17.79 -12.35 16.06
C SER A 172 -18.87 -11.33 16.37
N GLU A 173 -18.51 -10.05 16.37
CA GLU A 173 -19.41 -8.92 16.50
C GLU A 173 -19.30 -8.03 15.27
N PHE A 174 -20.43 -7.60 14.71
CA PHE A 174 -20.49 -6.81 13.49
C PHE A 174 -21.04 -5.41 13.80
N SER A 175 -20.55 -4.42 13.07
CA SER A 175 -21.18 -3.10 12.98
C SER A 175 -21.19 -2.65 11.53
N PHE A 176 -22.24 -1.94 11.15
CA PHE A 176 -22.50 -1.59 9.76
C PHE A 176 -22.97 -0.15 9.63
N THR A 177 -22.64 0.44 8.50
CA THR A 177 -23.31 1.62 7.92
C THR A 177 -24.02 1.18 6.64
N ALA A 178 -24.56 2.11 5.86
CA ALA A 178 -25.12 1.79 4.55
C ALA A 178 -24.06 1.20 3.58
N ASP A 179 -22.80 1.63 3.73
CA ASP A 179 -21.75 1.44 2.73
C ASP A 179 -20.53 0.66 3.26
N ALA A 180 -20.48 0.37 4.55
CA ALA A 180 -19.34 -0.31 5.16
C ALA A 180 -19.78 -1.26 6.28
N THR A 181 -19.06 -2.37 6.38
CA THR A 181 -19.18 -3.33 7.48
C THR A 181 -17.82 -3.49 8.12
N VAL A 182 -17.80 -3.53 9.45
CA VAL A 182 -16.62 -3.92 10.24
C VAL A 182 -16.98 -5.11 11.12
N VAL A 183 -16.09 -6.09 11.14
CA VAL A 183 -16.19 -7.27 12.01
C VAL A 183 -15.07 -7.27 13.02
N ARG A 184 -15.43 -7.51 14.29
CA ARG A 184 -14.51 -7.89 15.34
C ARG A 184 -14.60 -9.39 15.53
N TYR A 185 -13.49 -10.11 15.34
CA TYR A 185 -13.42 -11.55 15.53
C TYR A 185 -12.46 -11.93 16.67
N GLN A 186 -12.91 -12.78 17.58
CA GLN A 186 -12.12 -13.24 18.74
C GLN A 186 -11.33 -14.51 18.40
N SER A 187 -10.20 -14.33 17.70
CA SER A 187 -9.35 -15.45 17.27
C SER A 187 -8.54 -16.11 18.39
N ASN A 188 -8.27 -15.40 19.49
CA ASN A 188 -7.55 -15.94 20.65
C ASN A 188 -8.03 -15.27 21.95
N LYS A 189 -7.73 -15.84 23.13
CA LYS A 189 -8.22 -15.32 24.43
C LYS A 189 -7.75 -13.90 24.80
N LYS A 190 -6.71 -13.37 24.15
CA LYS A 190 -6.03 -12.13 24.55
C LYS A 190 -6.22 -10.96 23.58
N LYS A 191 -6.53 -11.23 22.31
CA LYS A 191 -6.60 -10.24 21.22
C LYS A 191 -7.72 -10.61 20.26
N ALA A 192 -8.47 -9.58 19.87
CA ALA A 192 -9.41 -9.66 18.76
C ALA A 192 -8.77 -9.06 17.50
N SER A 193 -9.21 -9.54 16.34
CA SER A 193 -8.88 -8.99 15.03
C SER A 193 -10.05 -8.13 14.53
N PHE A 194 -9.74 -7.08 13.77
CA PHE A 194 -10.73 -6.23 13.13
C PHE A 194 -10.51 -6.27 11.61
N CYS A 195 -11.59 -6.43 10.85
CA CYS A 195 -11.61 -6.38 9.39
C CYS A 195 -12.78 -5.48 8.99
#